data_AF-A0A9D4PKL3-F1
#
_entry.id   AF-A0A9D4PKL3-F1
#
_cell.length_a   1.000
_cell.length_b   1.000
_cell.length_c   1.000
_cell.angle_alpha   90.00
_cell.angle_beta   90.00
_cell.angle_gamma   90.00
#
_symmetry.space_group_name_H-M   'P 1'
#
loop_
_entity.id
_entity.type
_entity.pdbx_description
1 polymer ?
#
loop_
_entity_poly.entity_id
_entity_poly.type
_entity_poly.pdbx_seq_one_letter_code
_entity_poly.pdbx_strand_id
1 'polypeptide(L)'
;MIPMRSLPLATADALGSVLTRQTVYVFPPLGQFDPNCVRLVTQGRDPATAVACLLGFFKLVCADGYEQVVRASDVDGVWLDEVYVSGAFVRRQLRALRADSEPAATMDDFYVLLSVLLCNLPRVRGSNLNRDWFQNRVNDLVELFPGVSEPPPVPLYGEEQADAISNFGEQWPNTRAALCHALLRSRFEGPMQQVQEYVSVGWRFAGMKHVHLILEFLRGRNSWAFLKAYQRLGADGPYMKLLHLPEAATAMRKHLGLHVAAAYALAVLEDENWLQYKGVPRDEAEEAVLSKISAIKRMGLGAPPKDGRAAPAAVAGGDGDDDGDSRGVDVAAAGEPAATAAATAP
;
A
#
# COMPACT_ATOMS: atom_id res chain seq x y z
N MET A 1 25.80 27.42 58.05
CA MET A 1 26.74 27.55 56.93
C MET A 1 27.59 26.30 56.87
N ILE A 2 27.32 25.43 55.90
CA ILE A 2 28.05 24.19 55.61
C ILE A 2 28.47 24.33 54.14
N PRO A 3 29.75 24.08 53.77
CA PRO A 3 30.22 24.40 52.43
C PRO A 3 29.66 23.40 51.40
N MET A 4 29.20 23.93 50.27
CA MET A 4 28.88 23.15 49.08
C MET A 4 30.15 22.44 48.60
N ARG A 5 30.15 21.11 48.66
CA ARG A 5 31.10 20.29 47.89
C ARG A 5 30.64 20.30 46.44
N SER A 6 31.42 20.94 45.60
CA SER A 6 31.45 20.74 44.15
C SER A 6 31.66 19.25 43.85
N LEU A 7 30.65 18.61 43.27
CA LEU A 7 30.81 17.29 42.65
C LEU A 7 31.58 17.45 41.33
N PRO A 8 32.49 16.52 40.99
CA PRO A 8 33.35 16.67 39.83
C PRO A 8 32.56 16.46 38.53
N LEU A 9 32.78 17.38 37.60
CA LEU A 9 32.53 17.22 36.18
C LEU A 9 33.42 16.07 35.67
N ALA A 10 32.92 14.84 35.67
CA ALA A 10 33.61 13.70 35.08
C ALA A 10 32.62 12.71 34.46
N THR A 11 32.74 12.60 33.13
CA THR A 11 32.29 11.53 32.24
C THR A 11 30.79 11.37 32.00
N ALA A 12 30.19 12.33 31.30
CA ALA A 12 28.97 12.11 30.51
C ALA A 12 29.26 11.51 29.10
N ASP A 13 30.53 11.27 28.76
CA ASP A 13 30.97 10.81 27.43
C ASP A 13 31.19 9.28 27.30
N ALA A 14 30.76 8.47 28.27
CA ALA A 14 31.10 7.04 28.32
C ALA A 14 29.91 6.06 28.30
N LEU A 15 28.75 6.49 27.79
CA LEU A 15 27.62 5.62 27.42
C LEU A 15 27.04 6.14 26.10
N GLY A 16 27.87 6.16 25.06
CA GLY A 16 27.45 6.40 23.69
C GLY A 16 26.52 5.28 23.21
N SER A 17 25.24 5.38 23.56
CA SER A 17 24.19 4.80 22.74
C SER A 17 24.32 5.47 21.38
N VAL A 18 24.88 4.75 20.41
CA VAL A 18 24.97 5.19 19.01
C VAL A 18 23.54 5.12 18.44
N LEU A 19 22.67 6.03 18.88
CA LEU A 19 21.34 6.17 18.31
C LEU A 19 21.53 6.55 16.84
N THR A 20 20.77 5.88 15.97
CA THR A 20 20.77 6.21 14.55
C THR A 20 20.12 7.57 14.39
N ARG A 21 20.77 8.49 13.69
CA ARG A 21 20.25 9.85 13.46
C ARG A 21 19.41 9.89 12.19
N GLN A 22 18.23 10.47 12.28
CA GLN A 22 17.36 10.76 11.15
C GLN A 22 17.04 12.25 11.14
N THR A 23 17.44 12.95 10.08
CA THR A 23 17.16 14.39 9.92
C THR A 23 15.66 14.63 9.77
N VAL A 24 15.17 15.70 10.38
CA VAL A 24 13.81 16.23 10.22
C VAL A 24 13.88 17.71 9.86
N TYR A 25 13.24 18.10 8.76
CA TYR A 25 13.15 19.51 8.39
C TYR A 25 12.03 20.22 9.12
N VAL A 26 12.37 21.23 9.92
CA VAL A 26 11.38 22.02 10.65
C VAL A 26 11.04 23.25 9.84
N PHE A 27 9.87 23.22 9.20
CA PHE A 27 9.36 24.33 8.39
C PHE A 27 8.66 25.39 9.26
N PRO A 28 8.53 26.63 8.76
CA PRO A 28 7.71 27.66 9.40
C PRO A 28 6.24 27.21 9.48
N PRO A 29 5.43 27.78 10.39
CA PRO A 29 4.01 27.48 10.49
C PRO A 29 3.28 27.61 9.15
N LEU A 30 2.21 26.83 8.94
CA LEU A 30 1.55 26.69 7.63
C LEU A 30 1.17 28.03 6.96
N GLY A 31 0.79 29.05 7.73
CA GLY A 31 0.48 30.39 7.20
C GLY A 31 1.68 31.21 6.68
N GLN A 32 2.92 30.75 6.94
CA GLN A 32 4.18 31.34 6.47
C GLN A 32 5.01 30.34 5.65
N PHE A 33 4.44 29.17 5.37
CA PHE A 33 5.12 28.09 4.69
C PHE A 33 5.33 28.44 3.21
N ASP A 34 6.56 28.23 2.72
CA ASP A 34 6.91 28.43 1.32
C ASP A 34 6.76 27.10 0.56
N PRO A 35 5.73 26.96 -0.29
CA PRO A 35 5.50 25.72 -1.04
C PRO A 35 6.65 25.36 -1.98
N ASN A 36 7.56 26.27 -2.32
CA ASN A 36 8.72 25.93 -3.16
C ASN A 36 9.64 24.87 -2.53
N CYS A 37 9.49 24.58 -1.24
CA CYS A 37 10.18 23.46 -0.62
C CYS A 37 9.78 22.08 -1.17
N VAL A 38 8.64 21.94 -1.89
CA VAL A 38 8.29 20.68 -2.58
C VAL A 38 9.37 20.24 -3.56
N ARG A 39 10.06 21.20 -4.17
CA ARG A 39 11.14 20.98 -5.13
C ARG A 39 12.39 20.36 -4.50
N LEU A 40 12.55 20.47 -3.18
CA LEU A 40 13.59 19.74 -2.44
C LEU A 40 13.42 18.23 -2.60
N VAL A 41 12.19 17.75 -2.78
CA VAL A 41 11.90 16.34 -3.01
C VAL A 41 11.81 16.06 -4.50
N THR A 42 10.97 16.76 -5.25
CA THR A 42 10.71 16.42 -6.66
C THR A 42 11.92 16.58 -7.58
N GLN A 43 12.89 17.42 -7.19
CA GLN A 43 14.13 17.66 -7.96
C GLN A 43 15.40 17.29 -7.18
N GLY A 44 15.25 16.99 -5.89
CA GLY A 44 16.34 16.54 -5.05
C GLY A 44 16.86 15.19 -5.52
N ARG A 45 18.19 15.02 -5.51
CA ARG A 45 18.85 13.74 -5.82
C ARG A 45 19.14 12.89 -4.60
N ASP A 46 19.05 13.48 -3.41
CA ASP A 46 19.34 12.80 -2.15
C ASP A 46 18.08 12.11 -1.61
N PRO A 47 18.06 10.77 -1.49
CA PRO A 47 16.94 10.04 -0.93
C PRO A 47 16.63 10.41 0.52
N ALA A 48 17.64 10.76 1.32
CA ALA A 48 17.45 11.12 2.72
C ALA A 48 16.63 12.42 2.87
N THR A 49 16.73 13.32 1.90
CA THR A 49 15.93 14.54 1.83
C THR A 49 14.43 14.23 1.73
N ALA A 50 14.02 13.16 1.05
CA ALA A 50 12.61 12.78 0.96
C ALA A 50 12.03 12.36 2.33
N VAL A 51 12.81 11.62 3.11
CA VAL A 51 12.43 11.22 4.48
C VAL A 51 12.40 12.43 5.42
N ALA A 52 13.42 13.30 5.34
CA ALA A 52 13.48 14.52 6.14
C ALA A 52 12.30 15.48 5.85
N CYS A 53 11.94 15.62 4.58
CA CYS A 53 10.76 16.37 4.15
C CYS A 53 9.46 15.69 4.58
N LEU A 54 9.31 14.36 4.46
CA LEU A 54 8.12 13.64 4.93
C LEU A 54 7.85 13.92 6.42
N LEU A 55 8.86 13.75 7.27
CA LEU A 55 8.74 14.01 8.71
C LEU A 55 8.47 15.49 9.00
N GLY A 56 9.12 16.39 8.26
CA GLY A 56 8.95 17.82 8.40
C GLY A 56 7.57 18.33 7.98
N PHE A 57 7.07 17.84 6.85
CA PHE A 57 5.72 18.14 6.35
C PHE A 57 4.66 17.55 7.28
N PHE A 58 4.89 16.35 7.82
CA PHE A 58 4.00 15.79 8.82
C PHE A 58 3.96 16.65 10.10
N LYS A 59 5.12 17.09 10.59
CA LYS A 59 5.20 18.03 11.73
C LYS A 59 4.46 19.34 11.46
N LEU A 60 4.58 19.87 10.25
CA LEU A 60 3.93 21.11 9.82
C LEU A 60 2.39 21.01 9.89
N VAL A 61 1.82 19.90 9.42
CA VAL A 61 0.36 19.74 9.31
C VAL A 61 -0.26 19.09 10.55
N CYS A 62 0.53 18.38 11.36
CA CYS A 62 0.06 17.56 12.48
C CYS A 62 1.01 17.65 13.68
N ALA A 63 1.24 18.87 14.19
CA ALA A 63 2.20 19.14 15.27
C ALA A 63 1.94 18.30 16.54
N ASP A 64 0.69 18.22 17.00
CA ASP A 64 0.32 17.43 18.19
C ASP A 64 0.57 15.92 17.97
N GLY A 65 0.35 15.44 16.74
CA GLY A 65 0.66 14.08 16.36
C GLY A 65 2.16 13.79 16.30
N TYR A 66 2.97 14.79 15.93
CA TYR A 66 4.42 14.66 15.86
C TYR A 66 5.04 14.39 17.24
N GLU A 67 4.47 14.90 18.34
CA GLU A 67 4.94 14.54 19.68
C GLU A 67 4.83 13.04 20.00
N GLN A 68 3.86 12.36 19.38
CA GLN A 68 3.73 10.90 19.50
C GLN A 68 4.80 10.19 18.69
N VAL A 69 5.17 10.75 17.54
CA VAL A 69 6.26 10.25 16.68
C VAL A 69 7.59 10.34 17.40
N VAL A 70 7.88 11.45 18.09
CA VAL A 70 9.12 11.61 18.88
C VAL A 70 9.20 10.56 20.00
N ARG A 71 8.10 10.32 20.71
CA ARG A 71 8.06 9.28 21.76
C ARG A 71 8.25 7.88 21.19
N ALA A 72 7.69 7.60 20.01
CA ALA A 72 7.85 6.32 19.35
C ALA A 72 9.25 6.13 18.76
N SER A 73 9.94 7.20 18.34
CA SER A 73 11.32 7.11 17.86
C SER A 73 12.30 6.75 18.97
N ASP A 74 12.05 7.18 20.21
CA ASP A 74 12.83 6.74 21.37
C ASP A 74 12.74 5.21 21.58
N VAL A 75 11.55 4.63 21.37
CA VAL A 75 11.34 3.18 21.46
C VAL A 75 12.08 2.45 20.33
N ASP A 76 12.10 3.03 19.14
CA ASP A 76 12.84 2.49 17.98
C ASP A 76 14.36 2.77 18.03
N GLY A 77 14.85 3.53 19.02
CA GLY A 77 16.27 3.88 19.14
C GLY A 77 16.76 4.86 18.06
N VAL A 78 15.87 5.73 17.58
CA VAL A 78 16.16 6.74 16.55
C VAL A 78 16.16 8.12 17.16
N TRP A 79 17.23 8.87 16.90
CA TRP A 79 17.30 10.28 17.22
C TRP A 79 16.81 11.12 16.03
N LEU A 80 15.70 11.82 16.21
CA LEU A 80 15.19 12.77 15.22
C LEU A 80 15.95 14.10 15.34
N ASP A 81 16.84 14.36 14.39
CA ASP A 81 17.70 15.55 14.37
C ASP A 81 17.01 16.69 13.63
N GLU A 82 16.46 17.64 14.39
CA GLU A 82 15.66 18.73 13.84
C GLU A 82 16.53 19.86 13.26
N VAL A 83 16.33 20.13 11.97
CA VAL A 83 17.03 21.20 11.24
C VAL A 83 16.01 22.23 10.75
N TYR A 84 16.15 23.47 11.24
CA TYR A 84 15.24 24.55 10.87
C TYR A 84 15.41 24.99 9.41
N VAL A 85 14.31 25.02 8.67
CA VAL A 85 14.26 25.40 7.25
C VAL A 85 13.67 26.78 7.10
N SER A 86 14.55 27.78 6.89
CA SER A 86 14.13 29.15 6.58
C SER A 86 13.90 29.37 5.07
N GLY A 87 13.19 30.44 4.69
CA GLY A 87 13.09 30.83 3.27
C GLY A 87 14.45 31.10 2.62
N ALA A 88 15.45 31.55 3.38
CA ALA A 88 16.82 31.70 2.89
C ALA A 88 17.50 30.35 2.63
N PHE A 89 17.22 29.34 3.46
CA PHE A 89 17.66 27.96 3.24
C PHE A 89 17.05 27.42 1.94
N VAL A 90 15.72 27.54 1.78
CA VAL A 90 15.01 27.03 0.59
C VAL A 90 15.59 27.66 -0.68
N ARG A 91 15.68 29.00 -0.75
CA ARG A 91 16.28 29.69 -1.90
C ARG A 91 17.70 29.23 -2.21
N ARG A 92 18.52 29.00 -1.19
CA ARG A 92 19.90 28.51 -1.38
C ARG A 92 19.93 27.11 -1.97
N GLN A 93 19.09 26.20 -1.47
CA GLN A 93 19.00 24.83 -1.97
C GLN A 93 18.47 24.81 -3.41
N LEU A 94 17.41 25.57 -3.71
CA LEU A 94 16.83 25.61 -5.05
C LEU A 94 17.79 26.17 -6.10
N ARG A 95 18.59 27.18 -5.75
CA ARG A 95 19.67 27.68 -6.63
C ARG A 95 20.69 26.59 -6.97
N ALA A 96 21.04 25.74 -5.99
CA ALA A 96 21.94 24.63 -6.23
C ALA A 96 21.34 23.57 -7.17
N LEU A 97 20.00 23.45 -7.20
CA LEU A 97 19.27 22.56 -8.08
C LEU A 97 19.06 23.11 -9.51
N ARG A 98 19.49 24.34 -9.82
CA ARG A 98 19.34 25.01 -11.13
C ARG A 98 17.88 25.17 -11.58
N ALA A 99 17.01 25.48 -10.62
CA ALA A 99 15.57 25.45 -10.72
C ALA A 99 14.93 26.75 -11.28
N ASP A 100 15.71 27.64 -11.88
CA ASP A 100 15.38 29.07 -12.03
C ASP A 100 14.29 29.40 -13.09
N SER A 101 13.78 28.42 -13.84
CA SER A 101 12.82 28.64 -14.94
C SER A 101 11.43 28.01 -14.77
N GLU A 102 11.11 27.43 -13.61
CA GLU A 102 9.80 26.78 -13.40
C GLU A 102 8.82 27.70 -12.65
N PRO A 103 7.51 27.49 -12.84
CA PRO A 103 6.50 28.18 -12.05
C PRO A 103 6.72 27.94 -10.55
N ALA A 104 6.39 28.96 -9.74
CA ALA A 104 6.43 28.82 -8.30
C ALA A 104 5.44 27.73 -7.87
N ALA A 105 5.88 26.83 -6.99
CA ALA A 105 5.00 25.82 -6.43
C ALA A 105 3.88 26.49 -5.61
N THR A 106 2.74 25.81 -5.54
CA THR A 106 1.54 26.22 -4.80
C THR A 106 1.33 25.33 -3.56
N MET A 107 0.38 25.70 -2.71
CA MET A 107 -0.03 24.83 -1.61
C MET A 107 -0.65 23.52 -2.09
N ASP A 108 -1.27 23.51 -3.26
CA ASP A 108 -1.85 22.32 -3.86
C ASP A 108 -0.75 21.34 -4.31
N ASP A 109 0.36 21.85 -4.88
CA ASP A 109 1.57 21.04 -5.14
C ASP A 109 2.09 20.36 -3.87
N PHE A 110 2.05 21.07 -2.74
CA PHE A 110 2.44 20.53 -1.44
C PHE A 110 1.51 19.40 -0.99
N TYR A 111 0.20 19.55 -1.11
CA TYR A 111 -0.74 18.50 -0.71
C TYR A 111 -0.69 17.27 -1.62
N VAL A 112 -0.48 17.46 -2.93
CA VAL A 112 -0.23 16.35 -3.87
C VAL A 112 1.03 15.59 -3.45
N LEU A 113 2.15 16.29 -3.26
CA LEU A 113 3.41 15.65 -2.85
C LEU A 113 3.26 14.92 -1.51
N LEU A 114 2.69 15.58 -0.50
CA LEU A 114 2.50 15.01 0.83
C LEU A 114 1.66 13.72 0.75
N SER A 115 0.60 13.71 -0.04
CA SER A 115 -0.24 12.52 -0.25
C SER A 115 0.57 11.35 -0.80
N VAL A 116 1.40 11.59 -1.83
CA VAL A 116 2.23 10.55 -2.45
C VAL A 116 3.31 10.04 -1.49
N LEU A 117 3.93 10.93 -0.71
CA LEU A 117 4.92 10.55 0.31
C LEU A 117 4.30 9.66 1.39
N LEU A 118 3.16 10.07 1.94
CA LEU A 118 2.41 9.31 2.95
C LEU A 118 1.96 7.95 2.41
N CYS A 119 1.57 7.87 1.14
CA CYS A 119 1.20 6.62 0.49
C CYS A 119 2.39 5.65 0.32
N ASN A 120 3.62 6.14 0.22
CA ASN A 120 4.81 5.29 0.12
C ASN A 120 5.34 4.79 1.48
N LEU A 121 5.05 5.51 2.57
CA LEU A 121 5.41 5.10 3.93
C LEU A 121 5.01 3.66 4.31
N PRO A 122 3.80 3.16 3.98
CA PRO A 122 3.37 1.78 4.27
C PRO A 122 3.88 0.71 3.29
N ARG A 123 4.79 1.02 2.35
CA ARG A 123 5.32 0.05 1.36
C ARG A 123 6.32 -0.97 1.96
N VAL A 124 6.09 -1.37 3.21
CA VAL A 124 6.91 -2.37 3.90
C VAL A 124 6.94 -3.70 3.16
N ARG A 125 7.97 -4.52 3.39
CA ARG A 125 8.05 -5.88 2.83
C ARG A 125 6.75 -6.68 3.04
N GLY A 126 6.28 -7.29 1.95
CA GLY A 126 4.98 -7.99 1.90
C GLY A 126 3.78 -7.04 1.93
N SER A 127 3.95 -5.77 1.55
CA SER A 127 2.86 -4.86 1.21
C SER A 127 2.47 -5.06 -0.25
N ASN A 128 1.16 -5.09 -0.51
CA ASN A 128 0.58 -5.11 -1.86
C ASN A 128 0.60 -3.71 -2.51
N LEU A 129 1.17 -2.73 -1.83
CA LEU A 129 1.28 -1.36 -2.31
C LEU A 129 2.47 -1.24 -3.25
N ASN A 130 2.21 -0.98 -4.52
CA ASN A 130 3.25 -0.72 -5.52
C ASN A 130 3.54 0.78 -5.58
N ARG A 131 4.83 1.16 -5.61
CA ARG A 131 5.29 2.53 -5.88
C ARG A 131 4.58 3.11 -7.10
N ASP A 132 4.58 2.37 -8.20
CA ASP A 132 4.00 2.81 -9.48
C ASP A 132 2.50 3.06 -9.37
N TRP A 133 1.82 2.32 -8.49
CA TRP A 133 0.39 2.51 -8.28
C TRP A 133 0.09 3.91 -7.74
N PHE A 134 0.84 4.39 -6.74
CA PHE A 134 0.62 5.72 -6.18
C PHE A 134 1.16 6.84 -7.07
N GLN A 135 2.32 6.61 -7.72
CA GLN A 135 2.89 7.58 -8.66
C GLN A 135 1.96 7.79 -9.87
N ASN A 136 1.34 6.72 -10.39
CA ASN A 136 0.39 6.83 -11.51
C ASN A 136 -0.94 7.49 -11.13
N ARG A 137 -1.28 7.49 -9.83
CA ARG A 137 -2.48 8.15 -9.29
C ARG A 137 -2.27 9.62 -8.97
N VAL A 138 -1.08 10.16 -9.24
CA VAL A 138 -0.83 11.61 -9.16
C VAL A 138 -1.84 12.38 -10.02
N ASN A 139 -2.22 11.86 -11.18
CA ASN A 139 -3.24 12.48 -12.03
C ASN A 139 -4.60 12.60 -11.31
N ASP A 140 -5.02 11.56 -10.59
CA ASP A 140 -6.26 11.59 -9.80
C ASP A 140 -6.17 12.59 -8.64
N LEU A 141 -4.98 12.76 -8.04
CA LEU A 141 -4.77 13.72 -6.96
C LEU A 141 -4.86 15.17 -7.48
N VAL A 142 -4.41 15.44 -8.70
CA VAL A 142 -4.54 16.78 -9.32
C VAL A 142 -6.00 17.17 -9.50
N GLU A 143 -6.92 16.22 -9.69
CA GLU A 143 -8.36 16.53 -9.72
C GLU A 143 -8.89 16.99 -8.35
N LEU A 144 -8.30 16.51 -7.25
CA LEU A 144 -8.66 16.94 -5.89
C LEU A 144 -8.08 18.32 -5.55
N PHE A 145 -6.95 18.68 -6.17
CA PHE A 145 -6.21 19.92 -5.92
C PHE A 145 -6.10 20.73 -7.22
N PRO A 146 -7.12 21.51 -7.59
CA PRO A 146 -7.17 22.18 -8.89
C PRO A 146 -6.18 23.36 -9.04
N GLY A 147 -5.56 23.81 -7.95
CA GLY A 147 -4.62 24.93 -7.90
C GLY A 147 -3.15 24.56 -8.10
N VAL A 148 -2.84 23.32 -8.48
CA VAL A 148 -1.47 22.85 -8.76
C VAL A 148 -0.81 23.73 -9.83
N SER A 149 0.49 24.06 -9.65
CA SER A 149 1.18 25.05 -10.49
C SER A 149 1.28 24.64 -11.96
N GLU A 150 1.49 23.35 -12.21
CA GLU A 150 1.52 22.72 -13.52
C GLU A 150 1.22 21.23 -13.39
N PRO A 151 0.82 20.52 -14.46
CA PRO A 151 0.65 19.08 -14.41
C PRO A 151 1.94 18.40 -13.91
N PRO A 152 1.91 17.74 -12.74
CA PRO A 152 3.10 17.14 -12.15
C PRO A 152 3.60 15.96 -13.00
N PRO A 153 4.91 15.73 -13.07
CA PRO A 153 5.45 14.57 -13.76
C PRO A 153 5.04 13.28 -13.04
N VAL A 154 4.93 12.20 -13.83
CA VAL A 154 4.72 10.84 -13.31
C VAL A 154 5.93 9.99 -13.74
N PRO A 155 6.75 9.51 -12.79
CA PRO A 155 6.65 9.66 -11.34
C PRO A 155 7.02 11.06 -10.82
N LEU A 156 6.45 11.45 -9.68
CA LEU A 156 6.64 12.77 -9.04
C LEU A 156 8.05 12.95 -8.44
N TYR A 157 8.68 11.84 -8.05
CA TYR A 157 10.04 11.79 -7.51
C TYR A 157 10.65 10.40 -7.79
N GLY A 158 11.97 10.27 -7.65
CA GLY A 158 12.74 9.10 -8.08
C GLY A 158 12.48 7.83 -7.26
N GLU A 159 12.87 6.68 -7.84
CA GLU A 159 12.79 5.36 -7.19
C GLU A 159 13.50 5.32 -5.84
N GLU A 160 14.74 5.80 -5.79
CA GLU A 160 15.55 5.78 -4.57
C GLU A 160 14.90 6.56 -3.42
N GLN A 161 14.21 7.66 -3.72
CA GLN A 161 13.46 8.44 -2.73
C GLN A 161 12.23 7.67 -2.23
N ALA A 162 11.51 6.99 -3.12
CA ALA A 162 10.39 6.14 -2.73
C ALA A 162 10.85 4.95 -1.87
N ASP A 163 12.00 4.36 -2.20
CA ASP A 163 12.61 3.27 -1.43
C ASP A 163 13.10 3.78 -0.08
N ALA A 164 13.70 4.96 0.02
CA ALA A 164 14.11 5.54 1.29
C ALA A 164 12.93 5.75 2.25
N ILE A 165 11.79 6.24 1.77
CA ILE A 165 10.57 6.40 2.58
C ILE A 165 10.03 5.06 3.06
N SER A 166 10.03 4.07 2.17
CA SER A 166 9.59 2.71 2.48
C SER A 166 10.50 2.05 3.52
N ASN A 167 11.82 2.16 3.32
CA ASN A 167 12.84 1.61 4.21
C ASN A 167 12.79 2.28 5.59
N PHE A 168 12.58 3.60 5.65
CA PHE A 168 12.30 4.31 6.90
C PHE A 168 11.13 3.65 7.66
N GLY A 169 10.01 3.42 6.96
CA GLY A 169 8.82 2.83 7.57
C GLY A 169 9.00 1.38 8.01
N GLU A 170 9.85 0.61 7.32
CA GLU A 170 10.16 -0.78 7.67
C GLU A 170 11.15 -0.89 8.83
N GLN A 171 12.18 -0.04 8.82
CA GLN A 171 13.24 -0.03 9.84
C GLN A 171 12.72 0.41 11.21
N TRP A 172 11.76 1.33 11.23
CA TRP A 172 11.24 1.95 12.47
C TRP A 172 9.71 1.82 12.56
N PRO A 173 9.21 0.60 12.88
CA PRO A 173 7.79 0.29 12.80
C PRO A 173 6.94 1.02 13.86
N ASN A 174 7.48 1.34 15.03
CA ASN A 174 6.72 2.09 16.05
C ASN A 174 6.59 3.55 15.65
N THR A 175 7.66 4.15 15.14
CA THR A 175 7.70 5.52 14.61
C THR A 175 6.72 5.67 13.43
N ARG A 176 6.75 4.72 12.49
CA ARG A 176 5.78 4.64 11.40
C ARG A 176 4.34 4.52 11.93
N ALA A 177 4.10 3.60 12.87
CA ALA A 177 2.77 3.38 13.44
C ALA A 177 2.25 4.65 14.13
N ALA A 178 3.09 5.39 14.85
CA ALA A 178 2.73 6.65 15.46
C ALA A 178 2.34 7.71 14.43
N LEU A 179 3.10 7.83 13.32
CA LEU A 179 2.77 8.74 12.22
C LEU A 179 1.42 8.37 11.59
N CYS A 180 1.23 7.10 11.24
CA CYS A 180 -0.03 6.61 10.66
C CYS A 180 -1.21 6.80 11.62
N HIS A 181 -1.04 6.48 12.91
CA HIS A 181 -2.06 6.61 13.93
C HIS A 181 -2.47 8.08 14.11
N ALA A 182 -1.49 8.97 14.26
CA ALA A 182 -1.73 10.39 14.40
C ALA A 182 -2.44 10.96 13.17
N LEU A 183 -2.04 10.57 11.95
CA LEU A 183 -2.75 10.97 10.73
C LEU A 183 -4.20 10.47 10.71
N LEU A 184 -4.46 9.20 11.05
CA LEU A 184 -5.80 8.61 10.99
C LEU A 184 -6.75 9.14 12.08
N ARG A 185 -6.23 9.62 13.20
CA ARG A 185 -7.04 10.04 14.37
C ARG A 185 -7.20 11.55 14.51
N SER A 186 -6.34 12.32 13.87
CA SER A 186 -6.44 13.77 13.89
C SER A 186 -7.65 14.25 13.09
N ARG A 187 -8.23 15.36 13.52
CA ARG A 187 -9.30 16.05 12.77
C ARG A 187 -8.66 17.12 11.92
N PHE A 188 -8.74 16.96 10.62
CA PHE A 188 -8.29 17.96 9.66
C PHE A 188 -9.49 18.65 9.02
N GLU A 189 -9.25 19.88 8.56
CA GLU A 189 -10.19 20.67 7.77
C GLU A 189 -9.54 21.02 6.42
N GLY A 190 -10.37 21.32 5.43
CA GLY A 190 -9.91 21.77 4.11
C GLY A 190 -9.06 20.73 3.37
N PRO A 191 -8.00 21.15 2.65
CA PRO A 191 -7.18 20.24 1.83
C PRO A 191 -6.59 19.06 2.60
N MET A 192 -6.22 19.24 3.87
CA MET A 192 -5.67 18.15 4.69
C MET A 192 -6.69 17.06 5.00
N GLN A 193 -7.99 17.39 5.05
CA GLN A 193 -9.04 16.38 5.17
C GLN A 193 -9.05 15.49 3.91
N GLN A 194 -8.91 16.08 2.72
CA GLN A 194 -8.87 15.32 1.46
C GLN A 194 -7.62 14.43 1.40
N VAL A 195 -6.46 14.94 1.84
CA VAL A 195 -5.22 14.15 1.98
C VAL A 195 -5.47 12.95 2.91
N GLN A 196 -6.03 13.20 4.10
CA GLN A 196 -6.31 12.16 5.09
C GLN A 196 -7.26 11.10 4.52
N GLU A 197 -8.35 11.50 3.87
CA GLU A 197 -9.33 10.59 3.28
C GLU A 197 -8.68 9.71 2.20
N TYR A 198 -7.96 10.32 1.26
CA TYR A 198 -7.27 9.62 0.18
C TYR A 198 -6.26 8.60 0.72
N VAL A 199 -5.35 9.06 1.60
CA VAL A 199 -4.30 8.23 2.19
C VAL A 199 -4.91 7.10 3.03
N SER A 200 -5.97 7.39 3.80
CA SER A 200 -6.65 6.39 4.61
C SER A 200 -7.25 5.26 3.76
N VAL A 201 -7.73 5.55 2.55
CA VAL A 201 -8.24 4.52 1.63
C VAL A 201 -7.07 3.71 1.06
N GLY A 202 -6.01 4.37 0.59
CA GLY A 202 -4.81 3.72 0.05
C GLY A 202 -4.10 2.82 1.07
N TRP A 203 -4.20 3.12 2.36
CA TRP A 203 -3.59 2.36 3.44
C TRP A 203 -4.40 1.13 3.90
N ARG A 204 -5.68 1.01 3.51
CA ARG A 204 -6.51 -0.13 3.96
C ARG A 204 -5.93 -1.45 3.47
N PHE A 205 -5.80 -2.38 4.41
CA PHE A 205 -5.27 -3.72 4.16
C PHE A 205 -3.86 -3.74 3.56
N ALA A 206 -3.08 -2.67 3.72
CA ALA A 206 -1.68 -2.63 3.30
C ALA A 206 -0.89 -3.78 3.94
N GLY A 207 -0.40 -4.68 3.08
CA GLY A 207 0.30 -5.90 3.47
C GLY A 207 -0.54 -6.91 4.25
N MET A 208 -1.85 -6.83 4.06
CA MET A 208 -2.88 -7.63 4.70
C MET A 208 -3.93 -8.10 3.69
N LYS A 209 -3.54 -8.29 2.42
CA LYS A 209 -4.42 -8.71 1.32
C LYS A 209 -5.20 -9.99 1.65
N HIS A 210 -4.58 -10.93 2.35
CA HIS A 210 -5.22 -12.15 2.83
C HIS A 210 -6.39 -11.89 3.81
N VAL A 211 -6.31 -10.86 4.67
CA VAL A 211 -7.41 -10.45 5.56
C VAL A 211 -8.59 -9.99 4.70
N HIS A 212 -8.31 -9.13 3.72
CA HIS A 212 -9.33 -8.59 2.81
C HIS A 212 -10.06 -9.71 2.07
N LEU A 213 -9.30 -10.67 1.50
CA LEU A 213 -9.86 -11.82 0.80
C LEU A 213 -10.72 -12.72 1.70
N ILE A 214 -10.30 -12.95 2.95
CA ILE A 214 -11.15 -13.66 3.91
C ILE A 214 -12.46 -12.91 4.15
N LEU A 215 -12.40 -11.59 4.36
CA LEU A 215 -13.59 -10.79 4.63
C LEU A 215 -14.55 -10.80 3.43
N GLU A 216 -14.03 -10.75 2.20
CA GLU A 216 -14.84 -10.92 0.99
C GLU A 216 -15.46 -12.31 0.90
N PHE A 217 -14.70 -13.38 1.15
CA PHE A 217 -15.22 -14.75 1.15
C PHE A 217 -16.30 -14.99 2.22
N LEU A 218 -16.13 -14.38 3.39
CA LEU A 218 -17.07 -14.46 4.52
C LEU A 218 -18.28 -13.54 4.34
N ARG A 219 -18.30 -12.68 3.33
CA ARG A 219 -19.44 -11.80 3.04
C ARG A 219 -20.66 -12.69 2.74
N GLY A 220 -21.60 -12.73 3.69
CA GLY A 220 -22.79 -13.59 3.63
C GLY A 220 -22.63 -15.01 4.21
N ARG A 221 -21.50 -15.33 4.85
CA ARG A 221 -21.25 -16.65 5.48
C ARG A 221 -20.94 -16.53 6.98
N ASN A 222 -21.57 -17.37 7.78
CA ASN A 222 -21.53 -17.33 9.25
C ASN A 222 -20.21 -17.86 9.85
N SER A 223 -19.11 -17.10 9.75
CA SER A 223 -17.90 -17.37 10.53
C SER A 223 -17.77 -16.40 11.70
N TRP A 224 -18.37 -16.78 12.83
CA TRP A 224 -18.56 -15.90 13.99
C TRP A 224 -17.26 -15.56 14.74
N ALA A 225 -16.27 -16.45 14.76
CA ALA A 225 -15.05 -16.23 15.56
C ALA A 225 -14.10 -15.19 14.94
N PHE A 226 -13.83 -15.31 13.63
CA PHE A 226 -12.96 -14.37 12.92
C PHE A 226 -13.61 -12.99 12.81
N LEU A 227 -14.88 -12.93 12.40
CA LEU A 227 -15.62 -11.66 12.29
C LEU A 227 -15.72 -10.95 13.64
N LYS A 228 -15.94 -11.68 14.74
CA LYS A 228 -15.97 -11.08 16.08
C LYS A 228 -14.60 -10.57 16.53
N ALA A 229 -13.52 -11.28 16.22
CA ALA A 229 -12.16 -10.81 16.50
C ALA A 229 -11.83 -9.55 15.69
N TYR A 230 -12.17 -9.53 14.39
CA TYR A 230 -11.96 -8.37 13.53
C TYR A 230 -12.83 -7.18 13.94
N GLN A 231 -14.10 -7.39 14.30
CA GLN A 231 -15.01 -6.35 14.79
C GLN A 231 -14.51 -5.67 16.07
N ARG A 232 -13.82 -6.41 16.96
CA ARG A 232 -13.24 -5.83 18.19
C ARG A 232 -12.16 -4.79 17.92
N LEU A 233 -11.52 -4.85 16.75
CA LEU A 233 -10.52 -3.87 16.31
C LEU A 233 -11.18 -2.56 15.84
N GLY A 234 -12.48 -2.58 15.54
CA GLY A 234 -13.23 -1.41 15.11
C GLY A 234 -12.58 -0.72 13.90
N ALA A 235 -12.32 0.58 14.04
CA ALA A 235 -11.73 1.42 13.00
C ALA A 235 -10.27 1.06 12.66
N ASP A 236 -9.54 0.38 13.55
CA ASP A 236 -8.13 0.05 13.35
C ASP A 236 -7.92 -1.27 12.59
N GLY A 237 -8.98 -2.09 12.44
CA GLY A 237 -8.94 -3.39 11.77
C GLY A 237 -8.33 -3.35 10.37
N PRO A 238 -8.74 -2.42 9.48
CA PRO A 238 -8.13 -2.29 8.16
C PRO A 238 -6.66 -1.88 8.18
N TYR A 239 -6.12 -1.38 9.30
CA TYR A 239 -4.80 -0.77 9.40
C TYR A 239 -3.83 -1.52 10.34
N MET A 240 -4.22 -2.68 10.89
CA MET A 240 -3.48 -3.40 11.93
C MET A 240 -1.97 -3.55 11.67
N LYS A 241 -1.55 -3.94 10.45
CA LYS A 241 -0.12 -4.11 10.11
C LYS A 241 0.62 -2.76 10.14
N LEU A 242 -0.01 -1.70 9.66
CA LEU A 242 0.56 -0.35 9.66
C LEU A 242 0.70 0.21 11.06
N LEU A 243 -0.35 0.07 11.86
CA LEU A 243 -0.43 0.47 13.26
C LEU A 243 0.36 -0.43 14.21
N HIS A 244 1.07 -1.43 13.68
CA HIS A 244 1.89 -2.36 14.44
C HIS A 244 1.13 -3.05 15.58
N LEU A 245 -0.14 -3.39 15.34
CA LEU A 245 -1.00 -4.02 16.36
C LEU A 245 -0.59 -5.50 16.60
N PRO A 246 -0.53 -5.97 17.86
CA PRO A 246 -0.20 -7.35 18.19
C PRO A 246 -1.09 -8.39 17.48
N GLU A 247 -2.34 -8.03 17.19
CA GLU A 247 -3.34 -8.87 16.53
C GLU A 247 -2.97 -9.19 15.08
N ALA A 248 -2.23 -8.29 14.40
CA ALA A 248 -1.66 -8.56 13.08
C ALA A 248 -0.70 -9.76 13.12
N ALA A 249 0.05 -9.91 14.22
CA ALA A 249 1.02 -10.99 14.39
C ALA A 249 0.39 -12.30 14.92
N THR A 250 -0.70 -12.22 15.68
CA THR A 250 -1.19 -13.34 16.51
C THR A 250 -2.56 -13.90 16.13
N ALA A 251 -3.56 -13.07 15.87
CA ALA A 251 -4.92 -13.54 15.59
C ALA A 251 -5.05 -14.01 14.13
N MET A 252 -4.49 -13.26 13.19
CA MET A 252 -4.52 -13.59 11.77
C MET A 252 -3.73 -14.87 11.45
N ARG A 253 -2.51 -15.03 12.00
CA ARG A 253 -1.73 -16.28 11.82
C ARG A 253 -2.42 -17.52 12.34
N LYS A 254 -3.18 -17.43 13.44
CA LYS A 254 -3.95 -18.58 13.97
C LYS A 254 -5.05 -19.04 13.01
N HIS A 255 -5.55 -18.15 12.16
CA HIS A 255 -6.56 -18.46 11.14
C HIS A 255 -5.95 -18.78 9.76
N LEU A 256 -4.66 -19.15 9.68
CA LEU A 256 -4.00 -19.62 8.43
C LEU A 256 -4.80 -20.71 7.70
N GLY A 257 -5.46 -21.61 8.44
CA GLY A 257 -6.34 -22.62 7.84
C GLY A 257 -7.54 -22.02 7.10
N LEU A 258 -8.10 -20.91 7.61
CA LEU A 258 -9.17 -20.16 6.95
C LEU A 258 -8.63 -19.37 5.75
N HIS A 259 -7.38 -18.88 5.81
CA HIS A 259 -6.71 -18.24 4.66
C HIS A 259 -6.52 -19.21 3.50
N VAL A 260 -6.05 -20.43 3.80
CA VAL A 260 -5.91 -21.50 2.80
C VAL A 260 -7.27 -21.91 2.24
N ALA A 261 -8.31 -22.00 3.08
CA ALA A 261 -9.66 -22.32 2.63
C ALA A 261 -10.30 -21.21 1.77
N ALA A 262 -10.12 -19.93 2.12
CA ALA A 262 -10.62 -18.80 1.33
C ALA A 262 -9.88 -18.69 -0.01
N ALA A 263 -8.56 -18.86 -0.01
CA ALA A 263 -7.76 -18.86 -1.23
C ALA A 263 -8.05 -20.09 -2.11
N TYR A 264 -8.34 -21.26 -1.52
CA TYR A 264 -8.83 -22.44 -2.23
C TYR A 264 -10.21 -22.20 -2.85
N ALA A 265 -11.15 -21.61 -2.11
CA ALA A 265 -12.50 -21.33 -2.61
C ALA A 265 -12.50 -20.30 -3.76
N LEU A 266 -11.70 -19.24 -3.67
CA LEU A 266 -11.54 -18.26 -4.75
C LEU A 266 -10.86 -18.87 -5.99
N ALA A 267 -9.79 -19.66 -5.80
CA ALA A 267 -9.06 -20.29 -6.91
C ALA A 267 -9.85 -21.40 -7.64
N VAL A 268 -10.83 -22.02 -6.96
CA VAL A 268 -11.72 -23.03 -7.56
C VAL A 268 -12.92 -22.38 -8.27
N LEU A 269 -13.40 -21.21 -7.81
CA LEU A 269 -14.63 -20.59 -8.32
C LEU A 269 -14.40 -19.53 -9.40
N GLU A 270 -13.29 -18.78 -9.41
CA GLU A 270 -13.26 -17.46 -10.08
C GLU A 270 -12.04 -17.15 -10.97
N ASP A 271 -11.49 -18.11 -11.76
CA ASP A 271 -10.48 -17.83 -12.82
C ASP A 271 -9.01 -17.69 -12.35
N GLU A 272 -8.05 -18.22 -13.15
CA GLU A 272 -6.61 -18.16 -12.86
C GLU A 272 -6.03 -16.74 -12.98
N ASN A 273 -6.69 -15.86 -13.73
CA ASN A 273 -6.34 -14.43 -13.82
C ASN A 273 -6.48 -13.69 -12.48
N TRP A 274 -7.28 -14.22 -11.55
CA TRP A 274 -7.47 -13.64 -10.21
C TRP A 274 -6.20 -13.73 -9.34
N LEU A 275 -5.40 -14.78 -9.54
CA LEU A 275 -4.09 -14.92 -8.90
C LEU A 275 -3.07 -13.91 -9.44
N GLN A 276 -3.32 -13.35 -10.63
CA GLN A 276 -2.54 -12.30 -11.27
C GLN A 276 -3.09 -10.89 -10.98
N TYR A 277 -3.64 -10.69 -9.78
CA TYR A 277 -4.26 -9.43 -9.38
C TYR A 277 -3.40 -8.18 -9.73
N LYS A 278 -3.83 -7.46 -10.78
CA LYS A 278 -3.39 -6.13 -11.24
C LYS A 278 -1.90 -5.78 -11.08
N GLY A 279 -0.99 -6.66 -11.48
CA GLY A 279 0.45 -6.34 -11.58
C GLY A 279 1.15 -6.06 -10.25
N VAL A 280 0.63 -6.57 -9.13
CA VAL A 280 1.28 -6.46 -7.81
C VAL A 280 2.23 -7.65 -7.61
N PRO A 281 3.53 -7.43 -7.32
CA PRO A 281 4.48 -8.51 -7.05
C PRO A 281 4.13 -9.26 -5.75
N ARG A 282 4.31 -10.58 -5.77
CA ARG A 282 3.97 -11.49 -4.67
C ARG A 282 5.13 -11.59 -3.67
N ASP A 283 4.81 -11.79 -2.39
CA ASP A 283 5.83 -12.10 -1.38
C ASP A 283 6.07 -13.63 -1.20
N GLU A 284 7.14 -13.99 -0.49
CA GLU A 284 7.54 -15.40 -0.28
C GLU A 284 6.46 -16.23 0.43
N ALA A 285 5.69 -15.63 1.34
CA ALA A 285 4.64 -16.32 2.07
C ALA A 285 3.42 -16.54 1.18
N GLU A 286 3.07 -15.56 0.35
CA GLU A 286 2.05 -15.67 -0.69
C GLU A 286 2.42 -16.76 -1.71
N GLU A 287 3.67 -16.81 -2.17
CA GLU A 287 4.15 -17.81 -3.12
C GLU A 287 4.05 -19.24 -2.54
N ALA A 288 4.40 -19.40 -1.26
CA ALA A 288 4.26 -20.68 -0.56
C ALA A 288 2.79 -21.12 -0.40
N VAL A 289 1.88 -20.18 -0.17
CA VAL A 289 0.43 -20.47 -0.09
C VAL A 289 -0.12 -20.83 -1.47
N LEU A 290 0.28 -20.11 -2.52
CA LEU A 290 -0.13 -20.41 -3.90
C LEU A 290 0.35 -21.76 -4.38
N SER A 291 1.61 -22.11 -4.12
CA SER A 291 2.15 -23.43 -4.44
C SER A 291 1.31 -24.56 -3.83
N LYS A 292 0.87 -24.40 -2.58
CA LYS A 292 -0.04 -25.35 -1.92
C LYS A 292 -1.41 -25.40 -2.60
N ILE A 293 -1.99 -24.27 -2.96
CA ILE A 293 -3.28 -24.20 -3.66
C ILE A 293 -3.21 -24.88 -5.03
N SER A 294 -2.18 -24.57 -5.83
CA SER A 294 -1.96 -25.18 -7.15
C SER A 294 -1.67 -26.68 -7.06
N ALA A 295 -1.00 -27.15 -6.01
CA ALA A 295 -0.81 -28.58 -5.75
C ALA A 295 -2.16 -29.27 -5.46
N ILE A 296 -2.99 -28.68 -4.61
CA ILE A 296 -4.33 -29.22 -4.28
C ILE A 296 -5.25 -29.19 -5.51
N LYS A 297 -5.22 -28.14 -6.34
CA LYS A 297 -5.98 -28.08 -7.60
C LYS A 297 -5.59 -29.21 -8.55
N ARG A 298 -4.28 -29.49 -8.69
CA ARG A 298 -3.78 -30.63 -9.49
C ARG A 298 -4.21 -31.99 -8.95
N MET A 299 -4.30 -32.13 -7.63
CA MET A 299 -4.82 -33.35 -7.00
C MET A 299 -6.34 -33.49 -7.18
N GLY A 300 -7.10 -32.39 -7.09
CA GLY A 300 -8.56 -32.39 -7.18
C GLY A 300 -9.12 -32.50 -8.60
N LEU A 301 -8.41 -32.00 -9.62
CA LEU A 301 -8.79 -32.13 -11.03
C LEU A 301 -8.29 -33.42 -11.69
N GLY A 302 -7.51 -34.24 -10.97
CA GLY A 302 -6.82 -35.40 -11.51
C GLY A 302 -5.67 -34.97 -12.42
N ALA A 303 -4.43 -35.24 -12.03
CA ALA A 303 -3.30 -35.01 -12.92
C ALA A 303 -3.45 -35.85 -14.21
N PRO A 304 -3.16 -35.31 -15.41
CA PRO A 304 -3.04 -36.17 -16.58
C PRO A 304 -1.90 -37.17 -16.33
N PRO A 305 -2.06 -38.44 -16.73
CA PRO A 305 -1.06 -39.45 -16.45
C PRO A 305 0.26 -39.05 -17.12
N LYS A 306 1.31 -38.97 -16.31
CA LYS A 306 2.67 -39.02 -16.81
C LYS A 306 2.90 -40.40 -17.42
N ASP A 307 3.53 -40.39 -18.59
CA ASP A 307 4.19 -41.52 -19.26
C ASP A 307 3.32 -42.39 -20.19
N GLY A 308 3.22 -41.95 -21.45
CA GLY A 308 3.77 -42.67 -22.60
C GLY A 308 3.65 -44.20 -22.68
N ARG A 309 2.45 -44.78 -22.57
CA ARG A 309 2.19 -46.13 -23.09
C ARG A 309 1.03 -46.13 -24.07
N ALA A 310 1.38 -46.44 -25.32
CA ALA A 310 0.47 -46.68 -26.43
C ALA A 310 -0.62 -47.69 -26.04
N ALA A 311 -1.86 -47.40 -26.46
CA ALA A 311 -2.97 -48.33 -26.40
C ALA A 311 -2.62 -49.62 -27.18
N PRO A 312 -2.94 -50.83 -26.67
CA PRO A 312 -2.84 -52.02 -27.49
C PRO A 312 -3.93 -51.99 -28.56
N ALA A 313 -3.51 -52.27 -29.79
CA ALA A 313 -4.34 -52.35 -30.98
C ALA A 313 -5.48 -53.37 -30.81
N ALA A 314 -6.69 -52.96 -31.18
CA ALA A 314 -7.81 -53.87 -31.38
C ALA A 314 -7.60 -54.66 -32.67
N VAL A 315 -7.66 -56.00 -32.59
CA VAL A 315 -7.82 -56.89 -33.75
C VAL A 315 -9.00 -57.82 -33.50
N ALA A 316 -10.05 -57.55 -34.28
CA ALA A 316 -10.94 -58.43 -35.05
C ALA A 316 -11.63 -59.67 -34.42
N GLY A 317 -12.91 -59.77 -34.80
CA GLY A 317 -13.79 -60.96 -34.73
C GLY A 317 -15.09 -60.58 -34.01
N GLY A 318 -16.23 -60.31 -34.66
CA GLY A 318 -16.74 -60.83 -35.92
C GLY A 318 -18.02 -61.63 -35.59
N ASP A 319 -19.15 -61.15 -36.12
CA ASP A 319 -20.32 -61.90 -36.62
C ASP A 319 -21.67 -61.40 -36.11
N GLY A 320 -22.57 -61.15 -37.07
CA GLY A 320 -23.98 -61.50 -36.92
C GLY A 320 -25.01 -60.39 -37.06
N ASP A 321 -25.06 -59.79 -38.24
CA ASP A 321 -26.27 -59.64 -39.08
C ASP A 321 -27.46 -58.74 -38.72
N ASP A 322 -27.85 -58.04 -39.79
CA ASP A 322 -29.19 -57.74 -40.31
C ASP A 322 -30.02 -56.57 -39.75
N ASP A 323 -29.85 -55.46 -40.49
CA ASP A 323 -30.78 -55.02 -41.56
C ASP A 323 -31.56 -53.71 -41.39
N GLY A 324 -31.28 -52.80 -42.34
CA GLY A 324 -32.27 -51.94 -43.00
C GLY A 324 -32.45 -50.55 -42.39
N ASP A 325 -31.69 -49.52 -42.81
CA ASP A 325 -32.02 -48.61 -43.94
C ASP A 325 -33.17 -47.64 -43.55
N SER A 326 -33.08 -46.30 -43.60
CA SER A 326 -32.42 -45.41 -44.55
C SER A 326 -32.35 -43.97 -43.99
N ARG A 327 -31.29 -43.23 -44.37
CA ARG A 327 -31.24 -41.77 -44.70
C ARG A 327 -31.66 -40.76 -43.61
N GLY A 328 -30.91 -39.72 -43.27
CA GLY A 328 -29.83 -39.00 -43.93
C GLY A 328 -30.03 -37.50 -43.72
N VAL A 329 -29.00 -36.84 -43.18
CA VAL A 329 -28.49 -35.49 -43.52
C VAL A 329 -29.40 -34.26 -43.28
N ASP A 330 -28.96 -33.48 -42.28
CA ASP A 330 -28.65 -32.04 -42.24
C ASP A 330 -29.47 -30.96 -42.98
N VAL A 331 -29.31 -29.76 -42.39
CA VAL A 331 -29.21 -28.43 -43.01
C VAL A 331 -30.41 -27.49 -42.80
N ALA A 332 -30.25 -26.66 -41.77
CA ALA A 332 -30.17 -25.20 -41.80
C ALA A 332 -31.30 -24.29 -42.34
N ALA A 333 -31.33 -23.14 -41.67
CA ALA A 333 -31.34 -21.79 -42.22
C ALA A 333 -32.66 -21.01 -42.26
N ALA A 334 -32.58 -19.85 -41.59
CA ALA A 334 -32.97 -18.52 -42.03
C ALA A 334 -34.47 -18.16 -42.11
N GLY A 335 -34.77 -16.98 -41.54
CA GLY A 335 -35.99 -16.23 -41.84
C GLY A 335 -36.47 -15.30 -40.73
N GLU A 336 -35.80 -14.16 -40.54
CA GLU A 336 -36.47 -12.92 -40.08
C GLU A 336 -37.50 -12.43 -41.15
N PRO A 337 -38.29 -11.34 -40.98
CA PRO A 337 -38.54 -10.44 -39.83
C PRO A 337 -40.06 -10.10 -39.61
N ALA A 338 -40.41 -9.30 -38.59
CA ALA A 338 -41.44 -8.23 -38.71
C ALA A 338 -41.59 -7.35 -37.43
N ALA A 339 -41.03 -6.14 -37.54
CA ALA A 339 -41.66 -4.83 -37.38
C ALA A 339 -42.45 -4.37 -36.11
N THR A 340 -42.03 -3.16 -35.66
CA THR A 340 -42.82 -2.00 -35.18
C THR A 340 -43.48 -2.09 -33.78
N ALA A 341 -43.56 -1.05 -32.93
CA ALA A 341 -43.34 0.40 -33.05
C ALA A 341 -43.06 1.01 -31.66
N ALA A 342 -42.57 2.24 -31.71
CA ALA A 342 -42.24 3.15 -30.61
C ALA A 342 -43.42 3.53 -29.68
N ALA A 343 -43.09 3.91 -28.43
CA ALA A 343 -43.71 5.06 -27.76
C ALA A 343 -42.83 5.56 -26.59
N THR A 344 -42.41 6.81 -26.74
CA THR A 344 -41.90 7.78 -25.77
C THR A 344 -42.67 7.83 -24.43
N ALA A 345 -41.90 8.02 -23.35
CA ALA A 345 -41.98 8.95 -22.19
C ALA A 345 -43.36 9.55 -21.77
N PRO A 346 -43.54 10.02 -20.52
CA PRO A 346 -42.64 10.94 -19.80
C PRO A 346 -41.72 10.34 -18.75
#